data_AF-A0A6N9SK07-F1
#
_entry.id   AF-A0A6N9SK07-F1
#
_cell.length_a   1.000
_cell.length_b   1.000
_cell.length_c   1.000
_cell.angle_alpha   90.00
_cell.angle_beta   90.00
_cell.angle_gamma   90.00
#
_symmetry.space_group_name_H-M   'P 1'
#
loop_
_entity.id
_entity.type
_entity.pdbx_description
1 polymer ?
#
loop_
_entity_poly.entity_id
_entity_poly.type
_entity_poly.pdbx_seq_one_letter_code
_entity_poly.pdbx_strand_id
1 'polypeptide(L)'
;MDQRYKGVFSDINGGMTHLAQVFKDAWVFDLVPEEEDGAGWSGGQIQQLYDKVSVAWEKYGHLPSRLPSELQARHQRIHGAAMERARATGWNPELGEDD
;
A
#
# COMPACT_ATOMS: atom_id res chain seq x y z
N MET A 1 0.29 -19.19 16.65
CA MET A 1 1.24 -18.07 16.56
C MET A 1 0.51 -16.95 15.84
N ASP A 2 0.15 -15.87 16.53
CA ASP A 2 -0.58 -14.74 15.94
C ASP A 2 0.42 -13.85 15.21
N GLN A 3 0.70 -14.18 13.95
CA GLN A 3 1.64 -13.43 13.13
C GLN A 3 0.96 -12.15 12.67
N ARG A 4 1.00 -11.13 13.52
CA ARG A 4 0.48 -9.79 13.23
C ARG A 4 1.37 -9.10 12.22
N TYR A 5 0.74 -8.28 11.39
CA TYR A 5 1.46 -7.43 10.48
C TYR A 5 2.29 -6.41 11.25
N LYS A 6 3.55 -6.24 10.82
CA LYS A 6 4.48 -5.30 11.46
C LYS A 6 4.20 -3.86 11.08
N GLY A 7 3.35 -3.66 10.08
CA GLY A 7 2.96 -2.36 9.58
C GLY A 7 3.73 -1.96 8.31
N VAL A 8 3.15 -1.10 7.48
CA VAL A 8 3.73 -0.66 6.20
C VAL A 8 5.11 -0.05 6.39
N PHE A 9 5.32 0.70 7.49
CA PHE A 9 6.58 1.39 7.73
C PHE A 9 7.69 0.47 8.28
N SER A 10 7.33 -0.67 8.87
CA SER A 10 8.27 -1.66 9.42
C SER A 10 8.33 -2.96 8.60
N ASP A 11 7.81 -2.92 7.37
CA ASP A 11 7.74 -4.07 6.48
C ASP A 11 9.12 -4.44 5.89
N ILE A 12 9.34 -5.73 5.61
CA ILE A 12 10.64 -6.32 5.23
C ILE A 12 11.24 -5.69 3.95
N ASN A 13 10.41 -5.08 3.09
CA ASN A 13 10.86 -4.39 1.87
C ASN A 13 10.53 -2.89 1.89
N GLY A 14 10.52 -2.27 3.08
CA GLY A 14 10.23 -0.84 3.21
C GLY A 14 8.80 -0.46 2.78
N GLY A 15 7.85 -1.40 2.92
CA GLY A 15 6.45 -1.17 2.53
C GLY A 15 6.15 -1.47 1.06
N MET A 16 6.96 -2.30 0.41
CA MET A 16 6.77 -2.74 -0.98
C MET A 16 6.19 -4.15 -1.12
N THR A 17 5.73 -4.77 -0.03
CA THR A 17 4.95 -6.01 -0.10
C THR A 17 3.52 -5.78 -0.61
N HIS A 18 2.87 -6.85 -1.05
CA HIS A 18 1.46 -6.79 -1.46
C HIS A 18 0.56 -6.28 -0.33
N LEU A 19 0.82 -6.67 0.93
CA LEU A 19 0.07 -6.17 2.09
C LEU A 19 0.22 -4.65 2.22
N ALA A 20 1.45 -4.15 2.13
CA ALA A 20 1.69 -2.72 2.18
C ALA A 20 1.01 -1.95 1.03
N GLN A 21 0.92 -2.56 -0.16
CA GLN A 21 0.18 -2.00 -1.29
C GLN A 21 -1.30 -1.81 -0.98
N VAL A 22 -1.94 -2.78 -0.34
CA VAL A 22 -3.35 -2.68 0.08
C VAL A 22 -3.58 -1.48 0.99
N PHE A 23 -2.70 -1.24 1.96
CA PHE A 23 -2.81 -0.08 2.85
C PHE A 23 -2.63 1.25 2.10
N LYS A 24 -1.66 1.33 1.18
CA LYS A 24 -1.48 2.52 0.34
C LYS A 24 -2.71 2.80 -0.54
N ASP A 25 -3.27 1.78 -1.15
CA ASP A 25 -4.50 1.91 -1.93
C ASP A 25 -5.69 2.30 -1.04
N ALA A 26 -5.77 1.77 0.19
CA ALA A 26 -6.78 2.16 1.15
C ALA A 26 -6.69 3.64 1.54
N TRP A 27 -5.47 4.17 1.70
CA TRP A 27 -5.24 5.60 1.92
C TRP A 27 -5.67 6.45 0.73
N VAL A 28 -5.43 5.99 -0.50
CA VAL A 28 -5.89 6.68 -1.72
C VAL A 28 -7.41 6.84 -1.71
N PHE A 29 -8.14 5.78 -1.36
CA PHE A 29 -9.59 5.77 -1.30
C PHE A 29 -10.19 6.29 0.01
N ASP A 30 -9.38 6.84 0.92
CA ASP A 30 -9.85 7.35 2.22
C ASP A 30 -10.57 6.26 3.06
N LEU A 31 -10.23 4.99 2.84
CA LEU A 31 -10.82 3.85 3.56
C LEU A 31 -10.25 3.71 4.98
N VAL A 32 -9.01 4.13 5.16
CA VAL A 32 -8.29 4.23 6.44
C VAL A 32 -7.40 5.48 6.41
N PRO A 33 -7.06 6.08 7.56
CA PRO A 33 -6.19 7.26 7.60
C PRO A 33 -4.76 6.93 7.15
N GLU A 34 -4.06 7.89 6.55
CA GLU A 34 -2.69 7.74 6.04
C GLU A 34 -1.65 7.37 7.11
N GLU A 35 -2.00 7.55 8.39
CA GLU A 35 -1.19 7.18 9.56
C GLU A 35 -1.39 5.71 9.98
N GLU A 36 -2.50 5.08 9.58
CA GLU A 36 -2.80 3.69 9.89
C GLU A 36 -2.03 2.78 8.94
N ASP A 37 -0.88 2.29 9.42
CA ASP A 37 0.01 1.41 8.67
C ASP A 37 -0.29 -0.07 8.90
N GLY A 38 -1.33 -0.41 9.66
CA GLY A 38 -1.71 -1.79 9.91
C GLY A 38 -0.82 -2.49 10.94
N ALA A 39 0.03 -1.76 11.67
CA ALA A 39 0.84 -2.35 12.72
C ALA A 39 -0.05 -3.03 13.78
N GLY A 40 0.20 -4.32 14.02
CA GLY A 40 -0.60 -5.11 14.94
C GLY A 40 -1.89 -5.68 14.34
N TRP A 41 -2.18 -5.45 13.06
CA TRP A 41 -3.35 -6.03 12.41
C TRP A 41 -3.18 -7.54 12.21
N SER A 42 -4.28 -8.27 12.44
CA SER A 42 -4.39 -9.68 12.10
C SER A 42 -4.63 -9.87 10.60
N GLY A 43 -4.28 -11.05 10.08
CA GLY A 43 -4.53 -11.38 8.67
C GLY A 43 -6.00 -11.23 8.25
N GLY A 44 -6.95 -11.50 9.16
CA GLY A 44 -8.37 -11.30 8.90
C GLY A 44 -8.77 -9.84 8.72
N GLN A 45 -8.19 -8.91 9.51
CA GLN A 45 -8.44 -7.47 9.33
C GLN A 45 -7.88 -6.95 8.01
N ILE A 46 -6.69 -7.42 7.64
CA ILE A 46 -6.06 -7.04 6.35
C ILE A 46 -6.86 -7.58 5.18
N GLN A 47 -7.40 -8.80 5.30
CA GLN A 47 -8.27 -9.38 4.27
C GLN A 47 -9.56 -8.57 4.09
N GLN A 48 -10.15 -8.05 5.16
CA GLN A 48 -11.30 -7.15 5.07
C GLN A 48 -10.95 -5.81 4.42
N LEU A 49 -9.75 -5.28 4.69
CA LEU A 49 -9.28 -4.06 4.03
C LEU A 49 -9.07 -4.28 2.53
N TYR A 50 -8.45 -5.41 2.17
CA TYR A 50 -8.25 -5.84 0.79
C TYR A 50 -9.57 -5.88 0.01
N ASP A 51 -10.61 -6.47 0.60
CA ASP A 51 -11.93 -6.55 -0.02
C ASP A 51 -12.50 -5.15 -0.32
N LYS A 52 -12.47 -4.24 0.68
CA LYS A 52 -12.92 -2.85 0.51
C LYS A 52 -12.15 -2.10 -0.57
N VAL A 53 -10.82 -2.25 -0.58
CA VAL A 53 -9.93 -1.67 -1.59
C VAL A 53 -10.25 -2.23 -2.97
N SER A 54 -10.46 -3.53 -3.09
CA SER A 54 -10.83 -4.19 -4.35
C SER A 54 -12.17 -3.66 -4.88
N VAL A 55 -13.17 -3.49 -4.02
CA VAL A 55 -14.47 -2.91 -4.38
C VAL A 55 -14.34 -1.44 -4.81
N ALA A 56 -13.46 -0.66 -4.16
CA ALA A 56 -13.18 0.70 -4.59
C ALA A 56 -12.51 0.74 -5.96
N TRP A 57 -11.55 -0.14 -6.19
CA TRP A 57 -10.85 -0.30 -7.48
C TRP A 57 -11.75 -0.81 -8.61
N GLU A 58 -12.76 -1.63 -8.31
CA GLU A 58 -13.69 -2.17 -9.31
C GLU A 58 -14.37 -1.05 -10.12
N LYS A 59 -14.72 0.06 -9.45
CA LYS A 59 -15.30 1.27 -10.07
C LYS A 59 -14.40 1.90 -11.13
N TYR A 60 -13.09 1.71 -11.00
CA TYR A 60 -12.06 2.22 -11.89
C TYR A 60 -11.41 1.10 -12.71
N GLY A 61 -11.97 -0.11 -12.70
CA GLY A 61 -11.45 -1.27 -13.42
C GLY A 61 -10.03 -1.66 -13.02
N HIS A 62 -9.68 -1.53 -11.74
CA HIS A 62 -8.37 -1.88 -11.16
C HIS A 62 -7.16 -1.19 -11.83
N LEU A 63 -7.38 0.00 -12.41
CA LEU A 63 -6.32 0.76 -13.08
C LEU A 63 -6.13 2.15 -12.45
N PRO A 64 -4.91 2.49 -11.96
CA PRO A 64 -4.63 3.83 -11.46
C PRO A 64 -4.81 4.93 -12.52
N SER A 65 -4.64 4.60 -13.80
CA SER A 65 -4.87 5.52 -14.92
C SER A 65 -6.35 5.89 -15.12
N ARG A 66 -7.28 5.12 -14.55
CA ARG A 66 -8.72 5.42 -14.57
C ARG A 66 -9.19 6.22 -13.35
N LEU A 67 -8.29 6.49 -12.39
CA LEU A 67 -8.61 7.33 -11.25
C LEU A 67 -8.82 8.80 -11.69
N PRO A 68 -9.75 9.52 -11.04
CA PRO A 68 -9.86 10.97 -11.19
C PRO A 68 -8.58 11.66 -10.70
N SER A 69 -8.31 12.86 -11.22
CA SER A 69 -7.06 13.59 -10.96
C SER A 69 -6.74 13.77 -9.47
N GLU A 70 -7.75 13.94 -8.61
CA GLU A 70 -7.56 14.04 -7.16
C GLU A 70 -7.01 12.74 -6.54
N LEU A 71 -7.63 11.60 -6.85
CA LEU A 71 -7.18 10.29 -6.35
C LEU A 71 -5.84 9.90 -6.96
N GLN A 72 -5.62 10.23 -8.23
CA GLN A 72 -4.34 10.00 -8.90
C GLN A 72 -3.20 10.80 -8.22
N ALA A 73 -3.43 12.07 -7.88
CA ALA A 73 -2.46 12.88 -7.16
C ALA A 73 -2.16 12.30 -5.76
N ARG A 74 -3.19 11.84 -5.04
CA ARG A 74 -3.01 11.11 -3.76
C ARG A 74 -2.17 9.85 -3.94
N HIS A 75 -2.51 9.00 -4.90
CA HIS A 75 -1.77 7.78 -5.21
C HIS A 75 -0.30 8.06 -5.52
N GLN A 76 -0.01 9.06 -6.37
CA GLN A 76 1.36 9.46 -6.69
C GLN A 76 2.12 9.96 -5.46
N ARG A 77 1.49 10.79 -4.61
CA ARG A 77 2.11 11.30 -3.38
C ARG A 77 2.42 10.17 -2.40
N ILE A 78 1.47 9.26 -2.17
CA ILE A 78 1.58 8.15 -1.24
C ILE A 78 2.64 7.15 -1.71
N HIS A 79 2.56 6.71 -2.98
CA HIS A 79 3.50 5.75 -3.53
C HIS A 79 4.90 6.37 -3.70
N GLY A 80 4.98 7.66 -4.03
CA GLY A 80 6.23 8.42 -4.05
C GLY A 80 6.92 8.42 -2.69
N ALA A 81 6.21 8.83 -1.64
CA ALA A 81 6.74 8.83 -0.28
C ALA A 81 7.13 7.43 0.20
N ALA A 82 6.35 6.40 -0.14
CA ALA A 82 6.68 5.01 0.17
C ALA A 82 7.95 4.55 -0.56
N MET A 83 8.12 4.88 -1.85
CA MET A 83 9.33 4.59 -2.60
C MET A 83 10.56 5.29 -2.02
N GLU A 84 10.45 6.56 -1.63
CA GLU A 84 11.55 7.28 -0.98
C GLU A 84 11.96 6.65 0.35
N ARG A 85 10.99 6.25 1.17
CA ARG A 85 11.24 5.53 2.43
C ARG A 85 11.89 4.18 2.18
N ALA A 86 11.36 3.41 1.23
CA ALA A 86 11.91 2.12 0.85
C ALA A 86 13.39 2.28 0.42
N ARG A 87 13.69 3.25 -0.45
CA ARG A 87 15.06 3.60 -0.85
C ARG A 87 15.95 3.95 0.34
N ALA A 88 15.44 4.76 1.28
CA ALA A 88 16.17 5.12 2.50
C ALA A 88 16.46 3.91 3.41
N THR A 89 15.59 2.89 3.40
CA THR A 89 15.78 1.62 4.12
C THR A 89 16.63 0.59 3.37
N GLY A 90 17.18 0.96 2.20
CA GLY A 90 18.03 0.08 1.38
C GLY A 90 17.28 -0.78 0.36
N TRP A 91 15.98 -0.56 0.17
CA TRP A 91 15.24 -1.20 -0.93
C TRP A 91 15.58 -0.51 -2.25
N ASN A 92 16.15 -1.27 -3.19
CA ASN A 92 16.54 -0.75 -4.48
C ASN A 92 15.57 -1.23 -5.58
N PRO A 93 14.73 -0.36 -6.17
CA PRO A 93 13.79 -0.75 -7.21
C PRO A 93 14.48 -1.26 -8.48
N GLU A 94 15.71 -0.81 -8.74
CA GLU A 94 16.49 -1.14 -9.94
C GLU A 94 17.26 -2.47 -9.82
N LEU A 95 17.25 -3.14 -8.66
CA LEU A 95 17.89 -4.45 -8.46
C LEU A 95 16.94 -5.63 -8.78
N GLY A 96 15.77 -5.35 -9.34
CA GLY A 96 14.75 -6.34 -9.72
C GLY A 96 14.70 -6.71 -11.21
N GLU A 97 15.59 -6.15 -12.04
CA GLU A 97 15.72 -6.47 -13.47
C GLU A 97 17.14 -6.99 -13.81
N ASP A 98 17.69 -7.89 -13.00
CA ASP A 98 18.95 -8.60 -13.32
C ASP A 98 18.78 -10.11 -13.09
N ASP A 99 18.10 -10.77 -14.04
CA ASP A 99 18.64 -11.84 -14.94
C ASP A 99 17.50 -12.42 -15.82
#